data_AF-A0A536EEJ9-F1
#
_entry.id   AF-A0A536EEJ9-F1
#
_cell.length_a   1.000
_cell.length_b   1.000
_cell.length_c   1.000
_cell.angle_alpha   90.00
_cell.angle_beta   90.00
_cell.angle_gamma   90.00
#
_symmetry.space_group_name_H-M   'P 1'
#
loop_
_entity.id
_entity.type
_entity.pdbx_description
1 polymer ?
#
loop_
_entity_poly.entity_id
_entity_poly.type
_entity_poly.pdbx_seq_one_letter_code
_entity_poly.pdbx_strand_id
1 'polypeptide(L)'
;MTAAVELEPNPLFEGLRSARVPAPCCVVIFGASGDLTRRKLVPALYALAAEGTLPAGFTVIGAGRTHMSDEEFRNTMRDDVQRFGRLPVDDDVWSAFAQGLRYVT
;
A
#
# COMPACT_ATOMS: atom_id res chain seq x y z
N MET A 1 -7.83 -27.28 22.32
CA MET A 1 -6.62 -27.77 21.64
C MET A 1 -6.98 -27.85 20.16
N THR A 2 -6.81 -26.76 19.41
CA THR A 2 -7.16 -26.70 17.99
C THR A 2 -5.87 -26.81 17.21
N ALA A 3 -5.67 -27.95 16.56
CA ALA A 3 -4.46 -28.24 15.81
C ALA A 3 -4.31 -27.23 14.66
N ALA A 4 -3.15 -26.58 14.62
CA ALA A 4 -2.71 -25.85 13.44
C ALA A 4 -2.54 -26.88 12.30
N VAL A 5 -3.19 -26.61 11.16
CA VAL A 5 -2.93 -27.36 9.93
C VAL A 5 -1.54 -26.96 9.46
N GLU A 6 -0.59 -27.88 9.54
CA GLU A 6 0.72 -27.72 8.89
C GLU A 6 0.51 -27.66 7.39
N LEU A 7 0.81 -26.51 6.81
CA LEU A 7 0.74 -26.28 5.36
C LEU A 7 2.00 -26.85 4.72
N GLU A 8 1.92 -28.09 4.29
CA GLU A 8 2.94 -28.69 3.42
C GLU A 8 3.20 -27.77 2.21
N PRO A 9 4.47 -27.55 1.82
CA PRO A 9 4.80 -26.73 0.66
C PRO A 9 4.15 -27.32 -0.60
N ASN A 10 3.25 -26.56 -1.23
CA ASN A 10 2.52 -27.04 -2.40
C ASN A 10 3.47 -27.13 -3.62
N PRO A 11 3.77 -28.34 -4.12
CA PRO A 11 4.72 -28.55 -5.21
C PRO A 11 4.25 -27.94 -6.54
N LEU A 12 2.98 -27.51 -6.64
CA LEU A 12 2.47 -26.78 -7.80
C LEU A 12 2.99 -25.33 -7.89
N PHE A 13 3.65 -24.79 -6.86
CA PHE A 13 4.29 -23.47 -6.90
C PHE A 13 5.69 -23.47 -7.51
N GLU A 14 6.24 -24.65 -7.83
CA GLU A 14 7.57 -24.77 -8.41
C GLU A 14 7.53 -24.37 -9.89
N GLY A 15 8.23 -23.27 -10.25
CA GLY A 15 8.33 -22.76 -11.62
C GLY A 15 7.29 -21.72 -12.05
N LEU A 16 6.35 -21.32 -11.19
CA LEU A 16 5.44 -20.20 -11.47
C LEU A 16 6.20 -18.86 -11.42
N ARG A 17 6.58 -18.32 -12.59
CA ARG A 17 7.01 -16.91 -12.76
C ARG A 17 5.84 -15.91 -12.67
N SER A 18 4.82 -16.20 -11.87
CA SER A 18 3.81 -15.19 -11.52
C SER A 18 4.06 -14.79 -10.08
N ALA A 19 4.81 -13.70 -9.91
CA ALA A 19 4.80 -12.92 -8.69
C ALA A 19 3.34 -12.71 -8.25
N ARG A 20 3.10 -12.72 -6.94
CA ARG A 20 1.80 -12.57 -6.28
C ARG A 20 1.22 -11.16 -6.47
N VAL A 21 1.08 -10.70 -7.70
CA VAL A 21 0.44 -9.44 -8.04
C VAL A 21 -1.06 -9.72 -8.14
N PRO A 22 -1.91 -9.10 -7.30
CA PRO A 22 -3.35 -9.31 -7.37
C PRO A 22 -3.92 -8.74 -8.67
N ALA A 23 -5.17 -9.09 -9.00
CA ALA A 23 -5.89 -8.40 -10.06
C ALA A 23 -5.97 -6.88 -9.79
N PRO A 24 -6.04 -6.01 -10.82
CA PRO A 24 -6.17 -4.57 -10.64
C PRO A 24 -7.29 -4.23 -9.65
N CYS A 25 -6.95 -3.48 -8.61
CA CYS A 25 -7.86 -3.20 -7.52
C CYS A 25 -7.61 -1.82 -6.89
N CYS A 26 -8.59 -1.38 -6.11
CA CYS A 26 -8.52 -0.16 -5.32
C CYS A 26 -8.72 -0.50 -3.84
N VAL A 27 -7.99 0.18 -2.96
CA VAL A 27 -8.17 0.09 -1.50
C VAL A 27 -8.77 1.39 -1.01
N VAL A 28 -9.89 1.29 -0.29
CA VAL A 28 -10.52 2.44 0.38
C VAL A 28 -10.18 2.41 1.86
N ILE A 29 -9.57 3.49 2.37
CA ILE A 29 -9.18 3.62 3.78
C ILE A 29 -10.09 4.64 4.46
N PHE A 30 -11.03 4.16 5.26
CA PHE A 30 -11.80 5.03 6.16
C PHE A 30 -10.96 5.43 7.36
N GLY A 31 -10.97 6.72 7.70
CA GLY A 31 -10.04 7.26 8.69
C GLY A 31 -8.62 7.42 8.12
N ALA A 32 -8.51 7.79 6.85
CA ALA A 32 -7.21 7.95 6.18
C ALA A 32 -6.30 9.01 6.81
N SER A 33 -6.85 9.97 7.58
CA SER A 33 -6.06 10.93 8.36
C SER A 33 -5.57 10.38 9.72
N GLY A 34 -5.97 9.16 10.09
CA GLY A 34 -5.66 8.56 11.40
C GLY A 34 -4.28 7.91 11.51
N ASP A 35 -3.85 7.65 12.74
CA ASP A 35 -2.50 7.16 13.08
C ASP A 35 -2.13 5.84 12.40
N LEU A 36 -3.08 4.90 12.30
CA LEU A 36 -2.84 3.60 11.68
C LEU A 36 -2.49 3.72 10.19
N THR A 37 -3.17 4.62 9.48
CA THR A 37 -2.93 4.88 8.05
C THR A 37 -1.51 5.38 7.85
N ARG A 38 -1.13 6.38 8.65
CA ARG A 38 0.16 7.07 8.60
C ARG A 38 1.31 6.15 8.97
N ARG A 39 1.17 5.34 10.02
CA ARG A 39 2.27 4.55 10.57
C ARG A 39 2.41 3.15 10.00
N LYS A 40 1.35 2.60 9.38
CA LYS A 40 1.33 1.20 8.94
C LYS A 40 0.79 1.03 7.54
N LEU A 41 -0.44 1.48 7.26
CA LEU A 41 -1.11 1.10 6.01
C LEU A 41 -0.41 1.68 4.78
N VAL A 42 -0.22 3.00 4.72
CA VAL A 42 0.40 3.63 3.56
C VAL A 42 1.89 3.28 3.43
N PRO A 43 2.70 3.25 4.51
CA PRO A 43 4.06 2.73 4.44
C PRO A 43 4.16 1.28 3.94
N ALA A 44 3.23 0.40 4.33
CA ALA A 44 3.21 -0.97 3.83
C ALA A 44 2.82 -1.05 2.35
N LEU A 45 1.82 -0.25 1.92
CA LEU A 45 1.42 -0.19 0.51
C LEU A 45 2.54 0.36 -0.38
N TYR A 46 3.25 1.40 0.07
CA TYR A 46 4.44 1.88 -0.63
C TYR A 46 5.53 0.81 -0.72
N ALA A 47 5.77 0.04 0.36
CA ALA A 47 6.74 -1.04 0.31
C ALA A 47 6.37 -2.11 -0.73
N LEU A 48 5.09 -2.45 -0.85
CA LEU A 48 4.61 -3.36 -1.91
C LEU A 48 4.81 -2.76 -3.31
N ALA A 49 4.65 -1.44 -3.47
CA ALA A 49 4.92 -0.73 -4.71
C ALA A 49 6.41 -0.81 -5.09
N ALA A 50 7.29 -0.51 -4.14
CA ALA A 50 8.75 -0.56 -4.32
C ALA A 50 9.26 -1.99 -4.61
N GLU A 51 8.59 -3.01 -4.06
CA GLU A 51 8.89 -4.42 -4.33
C GLU A 51 8.28 -4.93 -5.65
N GLY A 52 7.52 -4.10 -6.38
CA GLY A 52 6.88 -4.47 -7.65
C GLY A 52 5.75 -5.49 -7.51
N THR A 53 5.09 -5.53 -6.34
CA THR A 53 4.06 -6.52 -6.01
C THR A 53 2.63 -5.97 -6.08
N LEU A 54 2.47 -4.68 -6.41
CA LEU A 54 1.17 -4.08 -6.70
C LEU A 54 0.83 -4.14 -8.20
N PRO A 55 -0.45 -4.27 -8.56
CA PRO A 55 -0.87 -4.23 -9.96
C PRO A 55 -0.69 -2.84 -10.54
N ALA A 56 -0.50 -2.77 -11.86
CA ALA A 56 -0.57 -1.51 -12.59
C ALA A 56 -1.95 -0.86 -12.37
N GLY A 57 -1.97 0.44 -12.08
CA GLY A 57 -3.20 1.18 -11.79
C GLY A 57 -3.78 0.99 -10.39
N PHE A 58 -3.02 0.38 -9.46
CA PHE A 58 -3.43 0.31 -8.06
C PHE A 58 -3.71 1.71 -7.49
N THR A 59 -4.86 1.86 -6.84
CA THR A 59 -5.35 3.15 -6.31
C THR A 59 -5.68 3.01 -4.83
N VAL A 60 -5.35 4.04 -4.05
CA VAL A 60 -5.77 4.19 -2.65
C VAL A 60 -6.66 5.41 -2.54
N ILE A 61 -7.89 5.20 -2.09
CA ILE A 61 -8.84 6.26 -1.80
C ILE A 61 -8.92 6.42 -0.28
N GLY A 62 -8.36 7.50 0.23
CA GLY A 62 -8.53 7.89 1.61
C GLY A 62 -9.86 8.61 1.83
N ALA A 63 -10.61 8.23 2.86
CA ALA A 63 -11.84 8.89 3.25
C ALA A 63 -11.76 9.32 4.72
N GLY A 64 -12.19 10.55 5.04
CA GLY A 64 -12.20 11.03 6.40
C GLY A 64 -12.83 12.42 6.53
N ARG A 65 -13.09 12.86 7.77
CA ARG A 65 -13.77 14.14 8.03
C ARG A 65 -12.85 15.37 7.92
N THR A 66 -11.55 15.15 7.84
CA THR A 66 -10.56 16.24 7.78
C THR A 66 -10.53 16.76 6.36
N HIS A 67 -10.83 18.05 6.15
CA HIS A 67 -10.67 18.64 4.83
C HIS A 67 -9.21 18.62 4.40
N MET A 68 -8.93 17.98 3.27
CA MET A 68 -7.60 17.83 2.71
C MET A 68 -7.72 17.63 1.20
N SER A 69 -6.86 18.30 0.43
CA SER A 69 -6.69 18.07 -0.99
C SER A 69 -5.89 16.78 -1.27
N ASP A 70 -6.02 16.26 -2.49
CA ASP A 70 -5.18 15.13 -2.94
C ASP A 70 -3.67 15.42 -2.77
N GLU A 71 -3.24 16.67 -2.98
CA GLU A 71 -1.84 17.08 -2.89
C GLU A 71 -1.35 17.13 -1.43
N GLU A 72 -2.13 17.72 -0.52
CA GLU A 72 -1.82 17.71 0.91
C GLU A 72 -1.77 16.28 1.46
N PHE A 73 -2.67 15.41 0.98
CA PHE A 73 -2.67 14.00 1.35
C PHE A 73 -1.40 13.31 0.87
N ARG A 74 -1.01 13.48 -0.40
CA ARG A 74 0.24 12.92 -0.94
C ARG A 74 1.46 13.41 -0.17
N ASN A 75 1.57 14.71 0.09
CA ASN A 75 2.70 15.28 0.81
C ASN A 75 2.80 14.71 2.22
N THR A 76 1.69 14.67 2.96
CA THR A 76 1.63 14.08 4.30
C THR A 76 2.01 12.60 4.27
N MET A 77 1.47 11.84 3.32
CA MET A 77 1.79 10.42 3.18
C MET A 77 3.26 10.20 2.82
N ARG A 78 3.87 11.04 1.98
CA ARG A 78 5.30 10.94 1.64
C ARG A 78 6.16 11.05 2.89
N ASP A 79 5.90 12.06 3.70
CA ASP A 79 6.62 12.30 4.95
C ASP A 79 6.44 11.12 5.92
N ASP A 80 5.22 10.60 6.02
CA ASP A 80 4.91 9.45 6.88
C ASP A 80 5.59 8.16 6.39
N VAL A 81 5.64 7.92 5.07
CA VAL A 81 6.39 6.79 4.49
C VAL A 81 7.88 6.95 4.77
N GLN A 82 8.44 8.15 4.60
CA GLN A 82 9.85 8.39 4.91
C GLN A 82 10.16 8.18 6.39
N ARG A 83 9.22 8.50 7.28
CA ARG A 83 9.38 8.40 8.74
C ARG A 83 9.13 7.01 9.31
N PHE A 84 8.13 6.29 8.81
CA PHE A 84 7.65 5.03 9.38
C PHE A 84 7.87 3.82 8.46
N GLY A 85 8.20 4.05 7.20
CA GLY A 85 8.52 3.01 6.22
C GLY A 85 9.83 2.30 6.54
N ARG A 86 9.92 1.05 6.09
CA ARG A 86 11.11 0.21 6.24
C ARG A 86 12.11 0.35 5.08
N LEU A 87 11.62 0.84 3.94
CA LEU A 87 12.39 1.03 2.72
C LEU A 87 12.65 2.52 2.50
N PRO A 88 13.80 2.90 1.91
CA PRO A 88 14.01 4.28 1.48
C PRO A 88 12.94 4.71 0.46
N VAL A 89 12.62 5.99 0.47
CA VAL A 89 11.73 6.59 -0.52
C VAL A 89 12.54 6.86 -1.78
N ASP A 90 12.20 6.15 -2.85
CA ASP A 90 12.69 6.39 -4.21
C ASP A 90 11.71 7.32 -4.89
N ASP A 91 12.20 8.40 -5.51
CA ASP A 91 11.35 9.46 -6.06
C ASP A 91 10.54 9.00 -7.28
N ASP A 92 11.08 8.09 -8.10
CA ASP A 92 10.38 7.58 -9.28
C ASP A 92 9.26 6.62 -8.86
N VAL A 93 9.56 5.71 -7.92
CA VAL A 93 8.55 4.82 -7.33
C VAL A 93 7.47 5.60 -6.59
N TRP A 94 7.87 6.59 -5.80
CA TRP A 94 6.94 7.45 -5.08
C TRP A 94 6.03 8.22 -6.04
N SER A 95 6.60 8.84 -7.08
CA SER A 95 5.83 9.59 -8.08
C SER A 95 4.76 8.71 -8.74
N ALA A 96 5.11 7.48 -9.12
CA ALA A 96 4.17 6.51 -9.68
C ALA A 96 3.08 6.10 -8.66
N PHE A 97 3.46 5.79 -7.42
CA PHE A 97 2.53 5.40 -6.35
C PHE A 97 1.57 6.55 -5.97
N ALA A 98 2.08 7.77 -5.86
CA ALA A 98 1.33 8.95 -5.45
C ALA A 98 0.22 9.34 -6.43
N GLN A 99 0.36 9.03 -7.72
CA GLN A 99 -0.70 9.24 -8.72
C GLN A 99 -1.98 8.45 -8.38
N GLY A 100 -1.82 7.30 -7.72
CA GLY A 100 -2.92 6.47 -7.24
C GLY A 100 -3.47 6.89 -5.87
N LEU A 101 -2.87 7.87 -5.18
CA LEU A 101 -3.38 8.38 -3.89
C LEU A 101 -4.41 9.48 -4.13
N ARG A 102 -5.62 9.27 -3.61
CA ARG A 102 -6.74 10.22 -3.65
C ARG A 102 -7.36 10.37 -2.26
N TYR A 103 -7.93 11.53 -1.99
CA TYR A 103 -8.59 11.82 -0.73
C TYR A 103 -9.98 12.41 -0.96
N VAL A 104 -10.97 11.93 -0.18
CA VAL A 104 -12.33 12.44 -0.18
C VAL A 104 -12.74 12.79 1.25
N THR A 105 -13.42 13.93 1.39
CA THR A 105 -13.97 14.43 2.66
C THR A 105 -15.49 14.31 2.68
#